data_AF-A0A6I1ZVT3-F1
#
_entry.id   AF-A0A6I1ZVT3-F1
#
_cell.length_a   1.000
_cell.length_b   1.000
_cell.length_c   1.000
_cell.angle_alpha   90.00
_cell.angle_beta   90.00
_cell.angle_gamma   90.00
#
_symmetry.space_group_name_H-M   'P 1'
#
loop_
_entity.id
_entity.type
_entity.pdbx_description
1 polymer ?
#
loop_
_entity_poly.entity_id
_entity_poly.type
_entity_poly.pdbx_seq_one_letter_code
_entity_poly.pdbx_strand_id
1 'polypeptide(L)' 'SVKAFLPFIEDDDLEPEMAGIRPKLQGPGDDFRDFVIRHEQDKGLPGFINLIGIESPGLTSAPAIAKHVEGVVNQIL' A
#
# COMPACT_ATOMS: atom_id res chain seq x y z
N SER A 1 -22.44 -8.25 -2.05
CA SER A 1 -23.42 -7.43 -1.32
C SER A 1 -23.30 -7.72 0.16
N VAL A 2 -23.45 -6.72 1.04
CA VAL A 2 -23.47 -6.89 2.50
C VAL A 2 -24.64 -7.76 2.98
N LYS A 3 -25.76 -7.78 2.23
CA LYS A 3 -26.96 -8.56 2.56
C LYS A 3 -26.70 -10.08 2.67
N ALA A 4 -25.60 -10.59 2.12
CA ALA A 4 -25.21 -12.00 2.29
C ALA A 4 -24.84 -12.36 3.75
N PHE A 5 -24.38 -11.38 4.53
CA PHE A 5 -24.01 -11.56 5.94
C PHE A 5 -24.98 -10.85 6.89
N LEU A 6 -25.55 -9.71 6.48
CA LEU A 6 -26.49 -8.90 7.25
C LEU A 6 -27.75 -8.65 6.42
N PRO A 7 -28.69 -9.63 6.34
CA PRO A 7 -29.81 -9.58 5.40
C PRO A 7 -30.86 -8.50 5.74
N PHE A 8 -30.81 -7.95 6.95
CA PHE A 8 -31.75 -6.94 7.45
C PHE A 8 -31.34 -5.49 7.14
N ILE A 9 -30.16 -5.26 6.54
CA ILE A 9 -29.72 -3.93 6.14
C ILE A 9 -30.51 -3.47 4.92
N GLU A 10 -31.05 -2.26 4.98
CA GLU A 10 -31.73 -1.55 3.91
C GLU A 10 -30.91 -0.36 3.39
N ASP A 11 -31.25 0.16 2.21
CA ASP A 11 -30.47 1.24 1.57
C ASP A 11 -30.48 2.53 2.41
N ASP A 12 -31.58 2.80 3.14
CA ASP A 12 -31.72 3.95 4.04
C ASP A 12 -30.88 3.81 5.34
N ASP A 13 -30.30 2.64 5.61
CA ASP A 13 -29.35 2.46 6.73
C ASP A 13 -27.93 2.95 6.36
N LEU A 14 -27.68 3.28 5.09
CA LEU A 14 -26.37 3.71 4.59
C LEU A 14 -26.30 5.24 4.51
N GLU A 15 -25.25 5.81 5.08
CA GLU A 15 -24.94 7.24 4.97
C GLU A 15 -23.71 7.46 4.06
N PRO A 16 -23.59 8.63 3.40
CA PRO A 16 -22.38 8.96 2.64
C PRO A 16 -21.12 8.91 3.51
N GLU A 17 -20.11 8.20 3.03
CA GLU A 17 -18.83 8.03 3.70
C GLU A 17 -17.68 8.50 2.77
N MET A 18 -16.44 8.15 3.08
CA MET A 18 -15.28 8.51 2.28
C MET A 18 -15.01 7.48 1.16
N ALA A 19 -14.15 7.87 0.23
CA ALA A 19 -13.57 6.99 -0.76
C ALA A 19 -12.06 7.12 -0.73
N GLY A 20 -11.36 6.00 -0.98
CA GLY A 20 -9.90 5.95 -1.05
C GLY A 20 -9.42 5.36 -2.37
N ILE A 21 -8.28 5.85 -2.86
CA ILE A 21 -7.58 5.30 -4.03
C ILE A 21 -6.38 4.50 -3.53
N ARG A 22 -6.29 3.24 -3.95
CA ARG A 22 -5.13 2.39 -3.62
C ARG A 22 -4.00 2.64 -4.63
N PRO A 23 -2.74 2.79 -4.19
CA PRO A 23 -1.60 2.91 -5.09
C PRO A 23 -1.21 1.53 -5.67
N LYS A 24 -2.05 0.94 -6.53
CA LYS A 24 -1.81 -0.39 -7.11
C LYS A 24 -0.65 -0.38 -8.12
N LEU A 25 0.13 -1.46 -8.15
CA LEU A 25 1.19 -1.70 -9.15
C LEU A 25 0.72 -2.54 -10.35
N GLN A 26 -0.54 -2.94 -10.35
CA GLN A 26 -1.11 -3.90 -11.28
C GLN A 26 -2.53 -3.49 -11.67
N GLY A 27 -2.93 -3.81 -12.91
CA GLY A 27 -4.25 -3.52 -13.45
C GLY A 27 -5.24 -4.68 -13.28
N PRO A 28 -6.47 -4.51 -13.78
CA PRO A 28 -7.46 -5.59 -13.83
C PRO A 28 -6.94 -6.79 -14.67
N GLY A 29 -6.90 -7.97 -14.07
CA GLY A 29 -6.47 -9.21 -14.73
C GLY A 29 -4.97 -9.52 -14.64
N ASP A 30 -4.16 -8.59 -14.11
CA ASP A 30 -2.74 -8.82 -13.87
C ASP A 30 -2.51 -9.65 -12.59
N ASP A 31 -1.40 -10.42 -12.60
CA ASP A 31 -0.91 -11.12 -11.42
C ASP A 31 -0.53 -10.18 -10.28
N PHE A 32 -0.48 -10.75 -9.07
CA PHE A 32 -0.06 -10.03 -7.86
C PHE A 32 1.36 -9.47 -7.96
N ARG A 33 1.53 -8.22 -7.52
CA ARG A 33 2.81 -7.54 -7.34
C ARG A 33 2.91 -6.99 -5.92
N ASP A 34 4.04 -7.28 -5.28
CA ASP A 34 4.34 -6.80 -3.93
C ASP A 34 4.83 -5.34 -3.94
N PHE A 35 4.92 -4.74 -2.75
CA PHE A 35 5.45 -3.41 -2.53
C PHE A 35 6.86 -3.25 -3.09
N VAL A 36 7.17 -2.05 -3.58
CA VAL A 36 8.54 -1.69 -3.95
C VAL A 36 9.10 -0.80 -2.86
N ILE A 37 10.09 -1.32 -2.13
CA ILE A 37 10.96 -0.53 -1.26
C ILE A 37 12.38 -0.69 -1.77
N ARG A 38 12.93 0.35 -2.42
CA ARG A 38 14.20 0.21 -3.16
C ARG A 38 15.02 1.49 -3.17
N HIS A 39 16.32 1.34 -2.93
CA HIS A 39 17.31 2.39 -3.17
C HIS A 39 17.72 2.41 -4.65
N GLU A 40 17.68 3.57 -5.28
CA GLU A 40 17.89 3.75 -6.72
C GLU A 40 19.35 4.12 -7.09
N GLN A 41 20.33 3.74 -6.27
CA GLN A 41 21.74 4.04 -6.55
C GLN A 41 22.24 3.42 -7.87
N ASP A 42 21.78 2.23 -8.22
CA ASP A 42 22.10 1.58 -9.50
C ASP A 42 21.52 2.31 -10.72
N LYS A 43 20.58 3.24 -10.49
CA LYS A 43 20.09 4.18 -11.51
C LYS A 43 20.76 5.55 -11.43
N GLY A 44 21.84 5.69 -10.67
CA GLY A 44 22.57 6.95 -10.51
C GLY A 44 21.91 7.95 -9.56
N LEU A 45 21.01 7.50 -8.69
CA LEU A 45 20.26 8.34 -7.73
C LEU A 45 20.64 7.96 -6.28
N PRO A 46 21.86 8.26 -5.81
CA PRO A 46 22.28 7.95 -4.44
C PRO A 46 21.40 8.68 -3.41
N GLY A 47 21.10 8.01 -2.30
CA GLY A 47 20.16 8.50 -1.28
C GLY A 47 18.66 8.48 -1.66
N PHE A 48 18.27 8.18 -2.91
CA PHE A 48 16.87 8.17 -3.31
C PHE A 48 16.21 6.80 -3.08
N ILE A 49 15.28 6.72 -2.12
CA ILE A 49 14.60 5.48 -1.74
C ILE A 49 13.12 5.57 -2.13
N ASN A 50 12.70 4.69 -3.03
CA ASN A 50 11.32 4.56 -3.48
C ASN A 50 10.51 3.70 -2.52
N LEU A 51 9.32 4.17 -2.15
CA LEU A 51 8.25 3.39 -1.52
C LEU A 51 7.03 3.47 -2.44
N ILE A 52 6.87 2.49 -3.33
CA ILE A 52 5.82 2.47 -4.36
C ILE A 52 4.93 1.27 -4.11
N GLY A 53 3.63 1.42 -4.37
CA GLY A 53 2.74 0.29 -4.27
C GLY A 53 2.20 0.03 -2.87
N ILE A 54 2.48 0.91 -1.89
CA ILE A 54 2.13 0.70 -0.48
C ILE A 54 0.62 0.83 -0.27
N GLU A 55 -0.12 -0.19 -0.70
CA GLU A 55 -1.54 -0.35 -0.45
C GLU A 55 -1.78 -1.13 0.86
N SER A 56 -2.96 -1.73 1.06
CA SER A 56 -3.20 -2.59 2.23
C SER A 56 -2.26 -3.79 2.25
N PRO A 57 -1.60 -4.13 3.38
CA PRO A 57 -1.80 -3.62 4.74
C PRO A 57 -0.82 -2.50 5.16
N GLY A 58 -0.60 -1.49 4.33
CA GLY A 58 0.44 -0.46 4.48
C GLY A 58 0.39 0.33 5.77
N LEU A 59 -0.80 0.66 6.28
CA LEU A 59 -0.94 1.32 7.59
C LEU A 59 -0.50 0.40 8.72
N THR A 60 -0.98 -0.84 8.74
CA THR A 60 -0.60 -1.84 9.75
C THR A 60 0.90 -2.14 9.69
N SER A 61 1.47 -2.17 8.49
CA SER A 61 2.88 -2.48 8.25
C SER A 61 3.81 -1.25 8.35
N ALA A 62 3.29 -0.04 8.57
CA ALA A 62 4.09 1.18 8.54
C ALA A 62 5.33 1.15 9.46
N PRO A 63 5.27 0.67 10.72
CA PRO A 63 6.46 0.56 11.56
C PRO A 63 7.50 -0.44 11.04
N ALA A 64 7.06 -1.53 10.41
CA ALA A 64 7.96 -2.53 9.83
C ALA A 64 8.62 -2.00 8.54
N ILE A 65 7.85 -1.29 7.71
CA ILE A 65 8.36 -0.57 6.53
C ILE A 65 9.43 0.43 6.96
N ALA A 66 9.17 1.22 8.02
CA ALA A 66 10.13 2.19 8.52
C ALA A 66 11.46 1.53 8.97
N LYS A 67 11.41 0.41 9.70
CA LYS A 67 12.60 -0.37 10.08
C LYS A 67 13.37 -0.92 8.88
N HIS A 68 12.65 -1.36 7.85
CA HIS A 68 13.29 -1.82 6.62
C HIS A 68 14.02 -0.67 5.91
N VAL A 69 13.38 0.49 5.80
CA VAL A 69 13.97 1.70 5.22
C VAL A 69 15.17 2.19 6.03
N GLU A 70 15.11 2.17 7.36
CA GLU A 70 16.25 2.47 8.23
C GLU A 70 17.45 1.55 7.92
N GLY A 71 17.20 0.24 7.76
CA GLY A 71 18.22 -0.71 7.36
C GLY A 71 18.87 -0.38 6.02
N VAL A 72 18.09 0.11 5.05
CA VAL A 72 18.60 0.60 3.77
C VAL A 72 19.43 1.88 3.95
N VAL A 73 18.93 2.85 4.72
CA VAL A 73 19.63 4.12 4.98
C VAL A 73 20.99 3.89 5.65
N ASN A 74 21.05 2.98 6.63
CA ASN A 74 22.29 2.64 7.34
C ASN A 74 23.34 1.93 6.47
N GLN A 75 22.98 1.45 5.27
CA GLN A 75 23.95 0.91 4.31
C GLN A 75 24.52 1.99 3.38
N ILE A 76 23.87 3.16 3.32
CA ILE A 76 24.24 4.29 2.46
C ILE A 76 25.14 5.27 3.23
N LEU A 77 24.82 5.51 4.50
CA LEU A 77 25.57 6.37 5.44
C LEU A 77 26.72 5.62 6.11
#